data_AF-A0A9P8BXI0-F1
#
_entry.id   AF-A0A9P8BXI0-F1
#
_cell.length_a   1.000
_cell.length_b   1.000
_cell.length_c   1.000
_cell.angle_alpha   90.00
_cell.angle_beta   90.00
_cell.angle_gamma   90.00
#
_symmetry.space_group_name_H-M   'P 1'
#
loop_
_entity.id
_entity.type
_entity.pdbx_description
1 polymer ?
#
loop_
_entity_poly.entity_id
_entity_poly.type
_entity_poly.pdbx_seq_one_letter_code
_entity_poly.pdbx_strand_id
1 'polypeptide(L)'
;MVVPITVPIPPATAANIHDLKAALAASAPSVHDGGEMSDNDDIAPSTAAVHIPWSSDSFLDTSDDQPMEPGSFEGPEKLLEIHFAPHMQDVQHIRAPLNDNTPFTNVEGEEERYGLRIIPKAVWEEMLDIVQCKVLHSIHHPTVDAYVLSESSFFVFPHKLILKTCGTTTLLMALPKILEFAQDWCGLLHSPSSDAEMKEGEEEQQQQQQQQPYRVFYSRKKFLFPEKQVHVHREWKDEVEFLDRHFNNGSAYTVGKVNGDHWCLYVTAPFLGYPCNSNKELKGNETAMENFQEEDDTTQGGLFGLPPTRPLSRASSSRSSSASTTDESESDDTPTTTTQEVDNEEYDQTIEILMTDLNPKAMRKFYHHADKNQPSGSEGGQLVDQQTGLATLFPEAEIDPFLFTPCGYSANALLKQSSTASGAGAGKYFTIHVTPEPVCSYASFETNIPVRLSSSKTPRRSAKGAAAPETVQELIQRVVDIFQPGNLTVTIFTSTKPSASQHQIEKQQFKMLHSLRSLPGFRRTDRILYGLDGYDVIYGHYLAV
;
A
#
# COMPACT_ATOMS: atom_id res chain seq x y z
N MET A 1 49.98 -53.11 25.52
CA MET A 1 48.75 -53.77 25.98
C MET A 1 47.56 -52.88 25.63
N VAL A 2 46.57 -53.48 24.97
CA VAL A 2 45.16 -53.08 24.86
C VAL A 2 44.79 -51.76 24.14
N VAL A 3 44.20 -52.01 22.97
CA VAL A 3 43.49 -51.17 21.99
C VAL A 3 42.16 -50.65 22.54
N PRO A 4 41.55 -49.63 21.91
CA PRO A 4 40.13 -49.75 21.51
C PRO A 4 39.95 -49.28 20.05
N ILE A 5 39.71 -50.14 19.06
CA ILE A 5 38.42 -50.72 18.61
C ILE A 5 37.22 -49.80 18.86
N THR A 6 36.81 -49.11 17.80
CA THR A 6 35.40 -48.85 17.52
C THR A 6 35.14 -49.09 16.02
N VAL A 7 34.30 -50.08 15.73
CA VAL A 7 33.53 -50.25 14.48
C VAL A 7 32.05 -50.25 14.92
N PRO A 8 31.08 -50.13 13.99
CA PRO A 8 30.38 -48.93 13.58
C PRO A 8 28.95 -48.87 14.15
N ILE A 9 28.26 -47.72 14.05
CA ILE A 9 26.80 -47.66 14.26
C ILE A 9 26.11 -47.38 12.92
N PRO A 10 25.19 -48.25 12.44
CA PRO A 10 24.37 -48.06 11.23
C PRO A 10 23.17 -47.13 11.46
N PRO A 11 22.42 -46.79 10.40
CA PRO A 11 21.46 -45.69 10.36
C PRO A 11 20.10 -46.06 10.95
N ALA A 12 19.39 -45.08 11.48
CA ALA A 12 17.96 -45.15 11.79
C ALA A 12 17.40 -43.72 11.68
N THR A 13 16.76 -43.38 10.56
CA THR A 13 15.31 -43.45 10.31
C THR A 13 14.49 -42.42 11.10
N ALA A 14 13.69 -41.70 10.32
CA ALA A 14 12.71 -40.68 10.69
C ALA A 14 11.93 -40.96 11.99
N ALA A 15 11.79 -39.94 12.83
CA ALA A 15 10.64 -39.78 13.71
C ALA A 15 10.46 -38.32 14.15
N ASN A 16 9.29 -37.78 13.78
CA ASN A 16 8.40 -36.88 14.52
C ASN A 16 8.91 -35.57 15.13
N ILE A 17 8.49 -34.50 14.45
CA ILE A 17 8.31 -33.13 14.92
C ILE A 17 7.30 -33.14 16.08
N HIS A 18 7.75 -33.31 17.32
CA HIS A 18 7.00 -32.87 18.50
C HIS A 18 7.82 -32.56 19.77
N ASP A 19 9.16 -32.55 19.75
CA ASP A 19 9.98 -32.36 20.96
C ASP A 19 11.02 -31.22 20.88
N LEU A 20 10.62 -30.07 20.31
CA LEU A 20 11.48 -28.87 20.21
C LEU A 20 11.03 -27.71 21.12
N LYS A 21 10.46 -28.03 22.29
CA LYS A 21 10.17 -27.05 23.37
C LYS A 21 10.88 -27.33 24.70
N ALA A 22 11.77 -28.33 24.77
CA ALA A 22 12.44 -28.71 26.01
C ALA A 22 13.98 -28.54 26.00
N ALA A 23 14.59 -28.01 24.93
CA ALA A 23 16.06 -27.90 24.82
C ALA A 23 16.63 -26.47 24.88
N LEU A 24 15.80 -25.45 25.16
CA LEU A 24 16.20 -24.03 25.18
C LEU A 24 16.27 -23.43 26.59
N ALA A 25 16.63 -24.23 27.59
CA ALA A 25 16.85 -23.75 28.95
C ALA A 25 18.05 -24.45 29.60
N ALA A 26 19.27 -24.04 29.25
CA ALA A 26 20.43 -24.11 30.15
C ALA A 26 21.66 -23.35 29.58
N SER A 27 21.92 -22.18 30.15
CA SER A 27 23.24 -21.62 30.49
C SER A 27 24.33 -21.42 29.41
N ALA A 28 24.60 -20.15 29.08
CA ALA A 28 25.96 -19.60 28.90
C ALA A 28 26.52 -19.12 30.27
N PRO A 29 27.79 -18.66 30.46
CA PRO A 29 28.91 -18.46 29.50
C PRO A 29 30.33 -18.88 30.01
N SER A 30 31.37 -18.88 29.14
CA SER A 30 32.71 -18.22 29.35
C SER A 30 33.83 -18.58 28.32
N VAL A 31 34.24 -17.58 27.52
CA VAL A 31 35.59 -16.97 27.28
C VAL A 31 36.86 -17.79 26.90
N HIS A 32 37.58 -17.25 25.87
CA HIS A 32 39.02 -17.34 25.44
C HIS A 32 39.47 -18.58 24.62
N ASP A 33 40.36 -18.55 23.62
CA ASP A 33 41.22 -17.57 22.90
C ASP A 33 41.88 -18.29 21.68
N GLY A 34 42.29 -17.54 20.63
CA GLY A 34 43.50 -17.82 19.82
C GLY A 34 43.47 -18.74 18.56
N GLY A 35 43.59 -18.13 17.36
CA GLY A 35 44.80 -18.30 16.51
C GLY A 35 44.82 -19.23 15.28
N GLU A 36 44.98 -18.58 14.11
CA GLU A 36 45.84 -18.91 12.94
C GLU A 36 45.30 -19.59 11.64
N MET A 37 45.86 -19.05 10.55
CA MET A 37 45.62 -19.13 9.10
C MET A 37 46.29 -20.33 8.42
N SER A 38 45.74 -20.78 7.27
CA SER A 38 46.53 -20.99 6.04
C SER A 38 45.66 -21.25 4.80
N ASP A 39 46.05 -20.60 3.70
CA ASP A 39 45.46 -20.57 2.35
C ASP A 39 45.51 -21.90 1.57
N ASN A 40 44.59 -22.07 0.61
CA ASN A 40 44.93 -22.47 -0.76
C ASN A 40 43.75 -22.26 -1.72
N ASP A 41 44.06 -21.53 -2.80
CA ASP A 41 43.22 -21.16 -3.94
C ASP A 41 42.86 -22.35 -4.85
N ASP A 42 41.65 -22.31 -5.43
CA ASP A 42 41.37 -22.78 -6.80
C ASP A 42 40.17 -22.00 -7.39
N ILE A 43 40.36 -21.44 -8.59
CA ILE A 43 39.54 -20.40 -9.22
C ILE A 43 38.67 -20.94 -10.38
N ALA A 44 37.40 -20.48 -10.42
CA ALA A 44 36.44 -20.27 -11.54
C ALA A 44 35.55 -21.43 -12.05
N PRO A 45 34.29 -21.15 -12.52
CA PRO A 45 33.80 -19.88 -13.09
C PRO A 45 32.52 -19.25 -12.48
N SER A 46 32.66 -17.95 -12.15
CA SER A 46 31.75 -16.81 -12.36
C SER A 46 30.28 -17.06 -12.75
N THR A 47 29.40 -16.97 -11.76
CA THR A 47 28.02 -16.46 -11.89
C THR A 47 27.93 -15.23 -10.99
N ALA A 48 28.00 -14.03 -11.58
CA ALA A 48 27.88 -12.78 -10.83
C ALA A 48 26.41 -12.51 -10.46
N ALA A 49 25.89 -13.28 -9.49
CA ALA A 49 24.84 -12.78 -8.61
C ALA A 49 25.51 -11.85 -7.60
N VAL A 50 24.96 -10.65 -7.43
CA VAL A 50 25.49 -9.64 -6.51
C VAL A 50 25.37 -10.18 -5.08
N HIS A 51 26.44 -10.77 -4.57
CA HIS A 51 26.53 -11.19 -3.17
C HIS A 51 26.75 -9.92 -2.34
N ILE A 52 25.66 -9.27 -1.93
CA ILE A 52 25.72 -8.28 -0.85
C ILE A 52 26.03 -9.08 0.42
N PRO A 53 27.14 -8.81 1.15
CA PRO A 53 27.41 -9.48 2.41
C PRO A 53 26.46 -8.92 3.47
N TRP A 54 25.28 -9.51 3.59
CA TRP A 54 24.34 -9.21 4.67
C TRP A 54 24.82 -9.96 5.93
N SER A 55 25.42 -9.25 6.88
CA SER A 55 25.58 -9.82 8.23
C SER A 55 24.23 -9.75 8.93
N SER A 56 23.49 -10.85 8.94
CA SER A 56 22.21 -10.98 9.67
C SER A 56 22.34 -10.69 11.18
N ASP A 57 23.56 -10.71 11.72
CA ASP A 57 23.80 -10.71 13.16
C ASP A 57 23.89 -9.33 13.82
N SER A 58 24.01 -8.21 13.08
CA SER A 58 24.19 -6.88 13.70
C SER A 58 22.91 -6.06 13.84
N PHE A 59 21.79 -6.50 13.25
CA PHE A 59 20.54 -5.73 13.19
C PHE A 59 19.32 -6.46 13.76
N LEU A 60 19.42 -7.79 13.94
CA LEU A 60 18.38 -8.63 14.51
C LEU A 60 18.69 -8.91 15.99
N ASP A 61 18.56 -7.88 16.84
CA ASP A 61 18.38 -8.13 18.27
C ASP A 61 16.95 -8.61 18.51
N THR A 62 16.70 -9.88 18.19
CA THR A 62 15.45 -10.61 18.44
C THR A 62 15.38 -11.14 19.88
N SER A 63 16.35 -10.78 20.73
CA SER A 63 16.42 -11.29 22.10
C SER A 63 15.38 -10.67 23.06
N ASP A 64 14.63 -9.67 22.58
CA ASP A 64 13.63 -8.91 23.33
C ASP A 64 12.18 -9.21 22.89
N ASP A 65 11.92 -10.40 22.33
CA ASP A 65 10.57 -10.94 22.12
C ASP A 65 9.90 -11.25 23.47
N GLN A 66 9.56 -10.21 24.22
CA GLN A 66 8.63 -10.31 25.34
C GLN A 66 7.25 -10.64 24.76
N PRO A 67 6.61 -11.76 25.16
CA PRO A 67 5.27 -12.07 24.71
C PRO A 67 4.35 -10.92 25.08
N MET A 68 3.59 -10.46 24.09
CA MET A 68 2.66 -9.36 24.24
C MET A 68 1.69 -9.63 25.40
N GLU A 69 1.68 -8.74 26.39
CA GLU A 69 0.75 -8.80 27.52
C GLU A 69 -0.70 -8.91 27.00
N PRO A 70 -1.55 -9.79 27.59
CA PRO A 70 -2.94 -9.93 27.18
C PRO A 70 -3.66 -8.59 27.09
N GLY A 71 -4.28 -8.30 25.94
CA GLY A 71 -4.96 -7.03 25.70
C GLY A 71 -4.05 -5.90 25.19
N SER A 72 -2.93 -6.23 24.55
CA SER A 72 -2.07 -5.22 23.91
C SER A 72 -1.72 -5.49 22.45
N PHE A 73 -2.62 -6.19 21.76
CA PHE A 73 -2.52 -6.38 20.31
C PHE A 73 -2.54 -5.04 19.59
N GLU A 74 -1.53 -4.83 18.75
CA GLU A 74 -1.40 -3.63 17.92
C GLU A 74 -2.24 -3.81 16.65
N GLY A 75 -3.47 -3.29 16.68
CA GLY A 75 -4.33 -3.29 15.50
C GLY A 75 -3.82 -2.43 14.34
N PRO A 76 -3.37 -1.17 14.54
CA PRO A 76 -2.85 -0.32 13.49
C PRO A 76 -1.81 -1.00 12.60
N GLU A 77 -2.14 -1.04 11.31
CA GLU A 77 -1.38 -1.81 10.33
C GLU A 77 -0.20 -1.03 9.76
N LYS A 78 0.79 -1.80 9.28
CA LYS A 78 1.87 -1.36 8.40
C LYS A 78 1.49 -1.77 6.98
N LEU A 79 1.51 -0.83 6.04
CA LEU A 79 1.13 -1.05 4.64
C LEU A 79 2.32 -0.71 3.73
N LEU A 80 2.75 -1.69 2.93
CA LEU A 80 3.77 -1.52 1.89
C LEU A 80 3.16 -1.86 0.54
N GLU A 81 3.17 -0.89 -0.37
CA GLU A 81 2.76 -1.05 -1.75
C GLU A 81 3.95 -0.71 -2.67
N ILE A 82 4.35 -1.67 -3.50
CA ILE A 82 5.47 -1.53 -4.44
C ILE A 82 4.95 -1.75 -5.85
N HIS A 83 5.11 -0.73 -6.69
CA HIS A 83 4.85 -0.79 -8.11
C HIS A 83 6.18 -1.01 -8.81
N PHE A 84 6.28 -2.06 -9.61
CA PHE A 84 7.45 -2.38 -10.43
C PHE A 84 7.32 -1.86 -11.86
N ALA A 85 6.08 -1.63 -12.30
CA ALA A 85 5.72 -1.00 -13.56
C ALA A 85 4.49 -0.11 -13.36
N PRO A 86 4.25 0.90 -14.24
CA PRO A 86 3.12 1.81 -14.08
C PRO A 86 1.77 1.13 -14.31
N HIS A 87 1.69 0.17 -15.24
CA HIS A 87 0.45 -0.54 -15.53
C HIS A 87 0.66 -2.05 -15.70
N MET A 88 -0.42 -2.82 -15.55
CA MET A 88 -0.37 -4.27 -15.76
C MET A 88 -0.01 -4.66 -17.19
N GLN A 89 -0.35 -3.82 -18.19
CA GLN A 89 -0.10 -4.11 -19.60
C GLN A 89 1.40 -4.08 -19.92
N ASP A 90 2.19 -3.32 -19.17
CA ASP A 90 3.63 -3.16 -19.40
C ASP A 90 4.43 -4.44 -19.09
N VAL A 91 3.87 -5.35 -18.29
CA VAL A 91 4.54 -6.58 -17.83
C VAL A 91 3.94 -7.85 -18.44
N GLN A 92 3.03 -7.73 -19.41
CA GLN A 92 2.38 -8.87 -20.09
C GLN A 92 3.35 -9.79 -20.84
N HIS A 93 4.53 -9.29 -21.18
CA HIS A 93 5.57 -10.07 -21.87
C HIS A 93 6.33 -11.01 -20.90
N ILE A 94 6.24 -10.78 -19.60
CA ILE A 94 6.93 -11.57 -18.56
C ILE A 94 6.06 -12.79 -18.22
N ARG A 95 6.30 -13.91 -18.91
CA ARG A 95 5.50 -15.14 -18.81
C ARG A 95 6.26 -16.33 -18.22
N ALA A 96 7.56 -16.21 -18.07
CA ALA A 96 8.43 -17.23 -17.52
C ALA A 96 9.49 -16.56 -16.63
N PRO A 97 10.00 -17.27 -15.61
CA PRO A 97 11.08 -16.76 -14.78
C PRO A 97 12.34 -16.47 -15.61
N LEU A 98 13.13 -15.47 -15.21
CA LEU A 98 14.44 -15.21 -15.80
C LEU A 98 15.51 -16.22 -15.35
N ASN A 99 15.36 -16.77 -14.15
CA ASN A 99 16.25 -17.80 -13.61
C ASN A 99 15.88 -19.20 -14.13
N ASP A 100 16.74 -20.19 -13.86
CA ASP A 100 16.54 -21.60 -14.26
C ASP A 100 15.35 -22.29 -13.56
N ASN A 101 14.55 -21.54 -12.78
CA ASN A 101 13.37 -22.11 -12.15
C ASN A 101 12.29 -22.41 -13.20
N THR A 102 11.48 -23.42 -12.93
CA THR A 102 10.29 -23.66 -13.74
C THR A 102 9.20 -22.68 -13.30
N PRO A 103 8.50 -21.99 -14.22
CA PRO A 103 7.32 -21.20 -13.86
C PRO A 103 6.34 -22.10 -13.12
N PHE A 104 5.52 -21.51 -12.24
CA PHE A 104 4.33 -22.20 -11.76
C PHE A 104 3.42 -22.44 -12.97
N THR A 105 3.49 -23.64 -13.54
CA THR A 105 2.74 -24.00 -14.74
C THR A 105 1.26 -24.03 -14.42
N ASN A 106 0.46 -23.35 -15.25
CA ASN A 106 -0.99 -23.45 -15.24
C ASN A 106 -1.40 -24.93 -15.13
N VAL A 107 -2.13 -25.29 -14.07
CA VAL A 107 -2.93 -26.51 -14.09
C VAL A 107 -3.89 -26.39 -15.28
N GLU A 108 -4.13 -27.47 -16.04
CA GLU A 108 -5.07 -27.43 -17.18
C GLU A 108 -6.40 -26.78 -16.75
N GLY A 109 -6.71 -25.60 -17.30
CA GLY A 109 -7.90 -24.82 -16.97
C GLY A 109 -7.67 -23.50 -16.21
N GLU A 110 -6.46 -23.20 -15.76
CA GLU A 110 -6.13 -21.88 -15.16
C GLU A 110 -5.76 -20.83 -16.22
N GLU A 111 -6.20 -19.59 -16.00
CA GLU A 111 -5.89 -18.45 -16.86
C GLU A 111 -4.41 -18.04 -16.82
N GLU A 112 -3.92 -17.45 -17.90
CA GLU A 112 -2.49 -17.18 -18.14
C GLU A 112 -1.89 -16.17 -17.12
N ARG A 113 -0.97 -16.65 -16.26
CA ARG A 113 -0.22 -15.82 -15.30
C ARG A 113 0.91 -15.01 -15.98
N TYR A 114 1.27 -13.86 -15.41
CA TYR A 114 2.37 -13.00 -15.89
C TYR A 114 2.85 -11.99 -14.84
N GLY A 115 4.00 -11.37 -15.10
CA GLY A 115 4.67 -10.47 -14.16
C GLY A 115 4.91 -11.19 -12.83
N LEU A 116 4.73 -10.49 -11.70
CA LEU A 116 4.94 -11.08 -10.36
C LEU A 116 4.06 -12.32 -10.08
N ARG A 117 2.93 -12.49 -10.80
CA ARG A 117 2.04 -13.63 -10.58
C ARG A 117 2.57 -14.97 -11.10
N ILE A 118 3.72 -14.97 -11.80
CA ILE A 118 4.43 -16.21 -12.15
C ILE A 118 5.18 -16.79 -10.95
N ILE A 119 5.45 -15.98 -9.92
CA ILE A 119 6.18 -16.39 -8.71
C ILE A 119 5.26 -17.32 -7.91
N PRO A 120 5.68 -18.57 -7.62
CA PRO A 120 4.88 -19.53 -6.89
C PRO A 120 4.50 -19.04 -5.50
N LYS A 121 3.31 -19.43 -5.02
CA LYS A 121 2.87 -19.18 -3.63
C LYS A 121 3.93 -19.61 -2.59
N ALA A 122 4.56 -20.77 -2.78
CA ALA A 122 5.57 -21.29 -1.86
C ALA A 122 6.78 -20.35 -1.72
N VAL A 123 7.18 -19.67 -2.81
CA VAL A 123 8.27 -18.69 -2.79
C VAL A 123 7.84 -17.46 -2.00
N TRP A 124 6.60 -16.99 -2.17
CA TRP A 124 6.07 -15.92 -1.32
C TRP A 124 5.97 -16.31 0.16
N GLU A 125 5.66 -17.56 0.47
CA GLU A 125 5.64 -18.06 1.85
C GLU A 125 7.03 -18.00 2.50
N GLU A 126 8.13 -18.20 1.75
CA GLU A 126 9.49 -17.99 2.27
C GLU A 126 9.72 -16.54 2.72
N MET A 127 9.20 -15.55 1.98
CA MET A 127 9.26 -14.15 2.37
C MET A 127 8.34 -13.85 3.56
N LEU A 128 7.13 -14.40 3.58
CA LEU A 128 6.18 -14.19 4.68
C LEU A 128 6.70 -14.77 6.01
N ASP A 129 7.50 -15.83 5.95
CA ASP A 129 8.14 -16.44 7.11
C ASP A 129 9.14 -15.50 7.80
N ILE A 130 9.80 -14.61 7.04
CA ILE A 130 10.71 -13.58 7.58
C ILE A 130 9.95 -12.64 8.52
N VAL A 131 8.70 -12.33 8.19
CA VAL A 131 7.84 -11.40 8.95
C VAL A 131 6.82 -12.12 9.84
N GLN A 132 7.02 -13.42 10.07
CA GLN A 132 6.19 -14.27 10.92
C GLN A 132 4.72 -14.36 10.49
N CYS A 133 4.44 -14.22 9.19
CA CYS A 133 3.10 -14.35 8.62
C CYS A 133 2.93 -15.72 7.96
N LYS A 134 1.73 -16.31 8.07
CA LYS A 134 1.34 -17.53 7.35
C LYS A 134 0.11 -17.28 6.49
N VAL A 135 0.05 -17.89 5.30
CA VAL A 135 -1.15 -17.85 4.45
C VAL A 135 -2.20 -18.80 5.03
N LEU A 136 -3.38 -18.27 5.34
CA LEU A 136 -4.50 -19.04 5.86
C LEU A 136 -5.43 -19.53 4.75
N HIS A 137 -5.74 -18.65 3.81
CA HIS A 137 -6.59 -18.94 2.66
C HIS A 137 -6.24 -18.01 1.49
N SER A 138 -6.67 -18.36 0.29
CA SER A 138 -6.39 -17.57 -0.92
C SER A 138 -7.56 -17.60 -1.89
N ILE A 139 -7.80 -16.46 -2.53
CA ILE A 139 -8.70 -16.31 -3.67
C ILE A 139 -7.93 -15.70 -4.84
N HIS A 140 -8.35 -16.05 -6.06
CA HIS A 140 -7.61 -15.74 -7.28
C HIS A 140 -8.52 -15.07 -8.31
N HIS A 141 -7.98 -14.05 -8.95
CA HIS A 141 -8.55 -13.40 -10.13
C HIS A 141 -7.47 -13.37 -11.24
N PRO A 142 -7.84 -13.30 -12.52
CA PRO A 142 -6.88 -13.22 -13.64
C PRO A 142 -5.84 -12.09 -13.58
N THR A 143 -6.02 -11.12 -12.68
CA THR A 143 -5.13 -9.97 -12.53
C THR A 143 -4.66 -9.73 -11.09
N VAL A 144 -5.05 -10.59 -10.13
CA VAL A 144 -4.60 -10.47 -8.74
C VAL A 144 -4.76 -11.80 -8.00
N ASP A 145 -3.75 -12.17 -7.22
CA ASP A 145 -3.86 -13.19 -6.18
C ASP A 145 -3.99 -12.50 -4.82
N ALA A 146 -4.98 -12.88 -4.01
CA ALA A 146 -5.18 -12.34 -2.68
C ALA A 146 -5.04 -13.43 -1.62
N TYR A 147 -4.25 -13.16 -0.59
CA TYR A 147 -3.91 -14.09 0.49
C TYR A 147 -4.35 -13.49 1.81
N VAL A 148 -5.26 -14.18 2.52
CA VAL A 148 -5.56 -13.86 3.91
C VAL A 148 -4.41 -14.42 4.76
N LEU A 149 -3.77 -13.55 5.54
CA LEU A 149 -2.64 -13.91 6.39
C LEU A 149 -3.07 -14.12 7.85
N SER A 150 -2.23 -14.78 8.62
CA SER A 150 -2.33 -14.83 10.09
C SER A 150 -2.33 -13.45 10.72
N GLU A 151 -1.59 -12.51 10.13
CA GLU A 151 -1.44 -11.11 10.58
C GLU A 151 -1.72 -10.16 9.40
N SER A 152 -2.99 -10.02 8.99
CA SER A 152 -3.52 -9.15 7.91
C SER A 152 -3.59 -9.78 6.49
N SER A 153 -2.99 -9.18 5.44
CA SER A 153 -3.26 -9.53 4.03
C SER A 153 -2.09 -9.29 3.08
N PHE A 154 -2.05 -10.06 1.98
CA PHE A 154 -1.09 -9.91 0.89
C PHE A 154 -1.77 -10.01 -0.48
N PHE A 155 -1.50 -9.05 -1.37
CA PHE A 155 -2.02 -9.01 -2.73
C PHE A 155 -0.88 -8.97 -3.75
N VAL A 156 -0.95 -9.83 -4.77
CA VAL A 156 0.02 -9.89 -5.86
C VAL A 156 -0.68 -9.62 -7.18
N PHE A 157 -0.40 -8.46 -7.76
CA PHE A 157 -0.79 -8.09 -9.12
C PHE A 157 0.39 -8.36 -10.07
N PRO A 158 0.20 -8.37 -11.39
CA PRO A 158 1.32 -8.54 -12.32
C PRO A 158 2.42 -7.49 -12.19
N HIS A 159 2.06 -6.23 -11.94
CA HIS A 159 2.98 -5.08 -11.94
C HIS A 159 3.25 -4.50 -10.55
N LYS A 160 2.48 -4.90 -9.53
CA LYS A 160 2.59 -4.37 -8.17
C LYS A 160 2.24 -5.42 -7.13
N LEU A 161 2.63 -5.19 -5.89
CA LEU A 161 2.20 -5.96 -4.74
C LEU A 161 1.82 -5.05 -3.59
N ILE A 162 0.99 -5.58 -2.69
CA ILE A 162 0.56 -4.91 -1.46
C ILE A 162 0.72 -5.90 -0.32
N LEU A 163 1.57 -5.59 0.65
CA LEU A 163 1.73 -6.34 1.89
C LEU A 163 1.23 -5.48 3.05
N LYS A 164 0.29 -6.02 3.80
CA LYS A 164 -0.23 -5.42 5.03
C LYS A 164 0.02 -6.38 6.19
N THR A 165 0.51 -5.83 7.29
CA THR A 165 0.71 -6.62 8.52
C THR A 165 0.35 -5.82 9.77
N CYS A 166 -0.05 -6.50 10.83
CA CYS A 166 -0.44 -5.93 12.12
C CYS A 166 0.36 -6.56 13.28
N GLY A 167 0.06 -6.20 14.52
CA GLY A 167 0.81 -6.68 15.68
C GLY A 167 2.25 -6.14 15.69
N THR A 168 3.19 -7.00 16.06
CA THR A 168 4.63 -6.68 16.16
C THR A 168 5.44 -7.16 14.96
N THR A 169 4.77 -7.57 13.88
CA THR A 169 5.43 -7.99 12.64
C THR A 169 6.40 -6.93 12.14
N THR A 170 7.55 -7.39 11.63
CA THR A 170 8.61 -6.51 11.11
C THR A 170 8.50 -6.37 9.59
N LEU A 171 7.40 -5.81 9.11
CA LEU A 171 7.06 -5.73 7.67
C LEU A 171 8.24 -5.34 6.77
N LEU A 172 9.00 -4.30 7.16
CA LEU A 172 10.08 -3.78 6.31
C LEU A 172 11.25 -4.77 6.16
N MET A 173 11.35 -5.79 7.01
CA MET A 173 12.33 -6.87 6.86
C MET A 173 12.02 -7.80 5.68
N ALA A 174 10.78 -7.83 5.18
CA ALA A 174 10.45 -8.53 3.94
C ALA A 174 10.99 -7.81 2.70
N LEU A 175 11.27 -6.51 2.79
CA LEU A 175 11.56 -5.67 1.62
C LEU A 175 12.73 -6.18 0.77
N PRO A 176 13.90 -6.52 1.32
CA PRO A 176 15.02 -7.03 0.51
C PRO A 176 14.64 -8.28 -0.28
N LYS A 177 13.90 -9.20 0.35
CA LYS A 177 13.48 -10.46 -0.28
C LYS A 177 12.44 -10.24 -1.37
N ILE A 178 11.55 -9.25 -1.18
CA ILE A 178 10.59 -8.83 -2.19
C ILE A 178 11.31 -8.29 -3.44
N LEU A 179 12.30 -7.42 -3.26
CA LEU A 179 13.07 -6.85 -4.37
C LEU A 179 13.89 -7.93 -5.09
N GLU A 180 14.52 -8.84 -4.35
CA GLU A 180 15.22 -10.02 -4.88
C GLU A 180 14.28 -10.85 -5.76
N PHE A 181 13.10 -11.23 -5.26
CA PHE A 181 12.14 -12.03 -6.03
C PHE A 181 11.66 -11.33 -7.30
N ALA A 182 11.36 -10.04 -7.23
CA ALA A 182 10.95 -9.27 -8.40
C ALA A 182 12.07 -9.20 -9.45
N GLN A 183 13.33 -9.09 -9.03
CA GLN A 183 14.46 -9.07 -9.95
C GLN A 183 14.77 -10.45 -10.53
N ASP A 184 14.93 -11.46 -9.69
CA ASP A 184 15.41 -12.78 -10.11
C ASP A 184 14.38 -13.55 -10.93
N TRP A 185 13.10 -13.38 -10.60
CA TRP A 185 12.03 -14.04 -11.35
C TRP A 185 11.57 -13.20 -12.52
N CYS A 186 11.46 -11.88 -12.38
CA CYS A 186 10.74 -11.04 -13.34
C CYS A 186 11.60 -9.96 -14.01
N GLY A 187 12.83 -9.70 -13.54
CA GLY A 187 13.70 -8.66 -14.11
C GLY A 187 13.09 -7.26 -13.98
N LEU A 188 12.36 -7.02 -12.89
CA LEU A 188 11.46 -5.89 -12.73
C LEU A 188 12.07 -4.67 -12.01
N LEU A 189 13.36 -4.70 -11.67
CA LEU A 189 14.06 -3.54 -11.12
C LEU A 189 14.83 -2.79 -12.22
N HIS A 190 14.84 -1.47 -12.12
CA HIS A 190 15.37 -0.58 -13.15
C HIS A 190 16.68 0.06 -12.72
N SER A 191 17.66 0.08 -13.63
CA SER A 191 18.89 0.84 -13.46
C SER A 191 18.72 2.26 -14.01
N PRO A 192 19.28 3.30 -13.37
CA PRO A 192 19.36 4.64 -13.96
C PRO A 192 20.01 4.56 -15.35
N SER A 193 19.45 5.27 -16.35
CA SER A 193 20.05 5.26 -17.69
C SER A 193 21.46 5.86 -17.66
N SER A 194 22.38 5.25 -18.41
CA SER A 194 23.77 5.67 -18.60
C SER A 194 23.92 6.98 -19.39
N ASP A 195 22.82 7.62 -19.79
CA ASP A 195 22.81 8.79 -20.68
C ASP A 195 23.05 10.12 -19.94
N ALA A 196 23.25 10.09 -18.61
CA ALA A 196 23.81 11.22 -17.90
C ALA A 196 25.29 11.37 -18.30
N GLU A 197 25.60 12.38 -19.11
CA GLU A 197 26.95 12.71 -19.59
C GLU A 197 27.99 12.53 -18.48
N MET A 198 28.91 11.59 -18.69
CA MET A 198 29.98 11.29 -17.76
C MET A 198 30.84 12.53 -17.52
N LYS A 199 30.88 13.03 -16.28
CA LYS A 199 31.98 13.88 -15.85
C LYS A 199 33.17 12.97 -15.57
N GLU A 200 34.26 13.15 -16.31
CA GLU A 200 35.53 12.46 -16.05
C GLU A 200 35.98 12.71 -14.61
N GLY A 201 36.13 11.64 -13.81
CA GLY A 201 36.71 11.71 -12.46
C GLY A 201 35.97 10.96 -11.35
N GLU A 202 34.80 10.36 -11.60
CA GLU A 202 34.01 9.63 -10.58
C GLU A 202 34.04 8.09 -10.76
N GLU A 203 35.19 7.54 -11.16
CA GLU A 203 35.32 6.09 -11.44
C GLU A 203 35.31 5.20 -10.18
N GLU A 204 35.60 5.74 -8.99
CA GLU A 204 35.67 4.97 -7.75
C GLU A 204 34.39 5.01 -6.89
N GLN A 205 33.37 5.81 -7.26
CA GLN A 205 32.06 5.83 -6.59
C GLN A 205 30.97 5.04 -7.34
N GLN A 206 31.35 4.19 -8.29
CA GLN A 206 30.45 3.20 -8.93
C GLN A 206 30.03 2.05 -8.00
N GLN A 207 30.24 2.17 -6.69
CA GLN A 207 29.74 1.19 -5.72
C GLN A 207 28.22 1.33 -5.59
N GLN A 208 27.51 0.46 -6.30
CA GLN A 208 26.09 0.13 -6.14
C GLN A 208 25.10 1.24 -6.54
N GLN A 209 24.93 1.48 -7.84
CA GLN A 209 23.63 2.02 -8.30
C GLN A 209 22.56 0.96 -8.02
N GLN A 210 21.81 1.16 -6.93
CA GLN A 210 20.77 0.24 -6.51
C GLN A 210 19.65 0.24 -7.56
N GLN A 211 19.32 -0.92 -8.11
CA GLN A 211 18.18 -1.07 -9.01
C GLN A 211 16.90 -0.72 -8.24
N GLN A 212 15.99 0.03 -8.86
CA GLN A 212 14.82 0.60 -8.19
C GLN A 212 13.53 0.02 -8.79
N PRO A 213 12.48 -0.20 -7.99
CA PRO A 213 11.13 -0.41 -8.53
C PRO A 213 10.62 0.90 -9.16
N TYR A 214 9.50 0.83 -9.90
CA TYR A 214 8.88 2.02 -10.48
C TYR A 214 8.44 3.02 -9.40
N ARG A 215 7.82 2.54 -8.31
CA ARG A 215 7.34 3.40 -7.23
C ARG A 215 7.09 2.63 -5.94
N VAL A 216 7.31 3.28 -4.79
CA VAL A 216 7.06 2.70 -3.46
C VAL A 216 6.18 3.61 -2.63
N PHE A 217 5.26 3.00 -1.88
CA PHE A 217 4.50 3.62 -0.82
C PHE A 217 4.64 2.78 0.44
N TYR A 218 5.04 3.40 1.54
CA TYR A 218 4.96 2.79 2.86
C TYR A 218 4.16 3.71 3.76
N SER A 219 3.12 3.20 4.42
CA SER A 219 2.28 4.00 5.28
C SER A 219 1.83 3.23 6.51
N ARG A 220 1.47 4.00 7.54
CA ARG A 220 0.82 3.46 8.73
C ARG A 220 0.16 4.58 9.53
N LYS A 221 -0.90 4.23 10.25
CA LYS A 221 -1.41 5.09 11.32
C LYS A 221 -0.41 5.08 12.49
N LYS A 222 -0.48 6.09 13.36
CA LYS A 222 0.20 6.01 14.67
C LYS A 222 -0.17 4.70 15.38
N PHE A 223 0.80 4.10 16.05
CA PHE A 223 0.60 2.93 16.90
C PHE A 223 -0.12 3.31 18.22
N LEU A 224 -0.83 2.35 18.79
CA LEU A 224 -1.36 2.43 20.16
C LEU A 224 -0.26 2.13 21.18
N PHE A 225 0.66 1.21 20.84
CA PHE A 225 1.76 0.73 21.69
C PHE A 225 3.10 0.79 20.93
N PRO A 226 3.58 1.98 20.53
CA PRO A 226 4.83 2.12 19.77
C PRO A 226 6.05 1.48 20.47
N GLU A 227 6.08 1.50 21.81
CA GLU A 227 7.13 0.89 22.62
C GLU A 227 7.22 -0.63 22.52
N LYS A 228 6.17 -1.29 22.02
CA LYS A 228 6.12 -2.75 21.83
C LYS A 228 6.56 -3.18 20.44
N GLN A 229 6.75 -2.23 19.52
CA GLN A 229 7.19 -2.56 18.18
C GLN A 229 8.66 -3.02 18.19
N VAL A 230 8.97 -3.94 17.30
CA VAL A 230 10.34 -4.41 17.08
C VAL A 230 11.02 -3.48 16.07
N HIS A 231 12.32 -3.23 16.24
CA HIS A 231 13.08 -2.47 15.27
C HIS A 231 12.99 -3.15 13.89
N VAL A 232 12.76 -2.45 12.78
CA VAL A 232 12.84 -0.99 12.53
C VAL A 232 11.58 -0.18 12.87
N HIS A 233 10.52 -0.78 13.43
CA HIS A 233 9.20 -0.15 13.55
C HIS A 233 8.93 0.58 14.87
N ARG A 234 9.95 0.76 15.71
CA ARG A 234 9.82 1.45 17.02
C ARG A 234 9.44 2.92 16.87
N GLU A 235 10.03 3.60 15.89
CA GLU A 235 9.74 4.99 15.60
C GLU A 235 9.74 5.29 14.10
N TRP A 236 9.02 6.33 13.70
CA TRP A 236 8.89 6.72 12.30
C TRP A 236 10.26 7.03 11.66
N LYS A 237 11.18 7.59 12.43
CA LYS A 237 12.52 7.92 11.96
C LYS A 237 13.31 6.68 11.51
N ASP A 238 13.26 5.60 12.29
CA ASP A 238 13.96 4.35 11.98
C ASP A 238 13.43 3.71 10.69
N GLU A 239 12.11 3.77 10.48
CA GLU A 239 11.46 3.24 9.28
C GLU A 239 11.87 4.04 8.03
N VAL A 240 11.92 5.38 8.15
CA VAL A 240 12.38 6.26 7.06
C VAL A 240 13.85 6.01 6.75
N GLU A 241 14.71 5.91 7.77
CA GLU A 241 16.13 5.65 7.58
C GLU A 241 16.36 4.27 6.94
N PHE A 242 15.57 3.26 7.32
CA PHE A 242 15.61 1.96 6.66
C PHE A 242 15.22 2.06 5.19
N LEU A 243 14.13 2.77 4.87
CA LEU A 243 13.66 2.94 3.48
C LEU A 243 14.65 3.73 2.62
N ASP A 244 15.24 4.81 3.16
CA ASP A 244 16.24 5.63 2.45
C ASP A 244 17.55 4.88 2.16
N ARG A 245 17.84 3.77 2.86
CA ARG A 245 18.96 2.87 2.51
C ARG A 245 18.67 1.99 1.29
N HIS A 246 17.40 1.77 0.95
CA HIS A 246 16.97 0.90 -0.15
C HIS A 246 16.46 1.68 -1.37
N PHE A 247 15.97 2.92 -1.15
CA PHE A 247 15.34 3.69 -2.18
C PHE A 247 15.94 5.08 -2.35
N ASN A 248 16.07 5.47 -3.61
CA ASN A 248 16.50 6.81 -3.97
C ASN A 248 15.28 7.74 -4.04
N ASN A 249 15.47 9.03 -3.76
CA ASN A 249 14.44 10.06 -3.90
C ASN A 249 13.15 9.79 -3.09
N GLY A 250 13.30 9.18 -1.91
CA GLY A 250 12.24 9.03 -0.94
C GLY A 250 11.78 10.36 -0.34
N SER A 251 10.50 10.43 0.03
CA SER A 251 9.93 11.55 0.76
C SER A 251 9.01 11.05 1.86
N ALA A 252 9.27 11.48 3.09
CA ALA A 252 8.53 11.09 4.29
C ALA A 252 7.66 12.23 4.83
N TYR A 253 6.44 11.90 5.23
CA TYR A 253 5.42 12.83 5.70
C TYR A 253 4.73 12.30 6.96
N THR A 254 4.43 13.19 7.90
CA THR A 254 3.50 12.95 9.00
C THR A 254 2.28 13.83 8.79
N VAL A 255 1.12 13.22 8.56
CA VAL A 255 -0.13 13.89 8.21
C VAL A 255 -1.10 13.83 9.38
N GLY A 256 -1.49 15.01 9.90
CA GLY A 256 -2.35 15.14 11.07
C GLY A 256 -1.64 15.74 12.26
N LYS A 257 -2.18 15.55 13.46
CA LYS A 257 -1.61 16.10 14.69
C LYS A 257 -0.48 15.21 15.20
N VAL A 258 0.74 15.71 15.18
CA VAL A 258 1.93 14.99 15.70
C VAL A 258 1.80 14.62 17.19
N ASN A 259 1.06 15.42 17.97
CA ASN A 259 0.75 15.18 19.38
C ASN A 259 -0.64 14.51 19.58
N GLY A 260 -1.22 13.97 18.52
CA GLY A 260 -2.55 13.38 18.51
C GLY A 260 -2.63 12.29 17.45
N ASP A 261 -3.79 12.16 16.80
CA ASP A 261 -3.95 11.25 15.67
C ASP A 261 -3.30 11.79 14.40
N HIS A 262 -2.41 10.97 13.85
CA HIS A 262 -1.72 11.21 12.61
C HIS A 262 -1.48 9.88 11.86
N TRP A 263 -1.10 10.03 10.61
CA TRP A 263 -0.75 8.96 9.69
C TRP A 263 0.58 9.30 9.03
N CYS A 264 1.46 8.32 8.94
CA CYS A 264 2.78 8.46 8.35
C CYS A 264 2.77 7.89 6.92
N LEU A 265 3.47 8.57 6.02
CA LEU A 265 3.62 8.18 4.62
C LEU A 265 5.05 8.39 4.17
N TYR A 266 5.65 7.36 3.60
CA TYR A 266 6.85 7.42 2.79
C TYR A 266 6.48 7.09 1.35
N VAL A 267 6.97 7.88 0.40
CA VAL A 267 6.70 7.69 -1.02
C VAL A 267 7.93 8.05 -1.85
N THR A 268 8.22 7.28 -2.88
CA THR A 268 9.25 7.63 -3.87
C THR A 268 8.63 8.37 -5.05
N ALA A 269 9.41 9.21 -5.72
CA ALA A 269 9.07 9.66 -7.06
C ALA A 269 8.97 8.45 -8.02
N PRO A 270 8.15 8.52 -9.08
CA PRO A 270 8.15 7.49 -10.12
C PRO A 270 9.51 7.41 -10.81
N PHE A 271 9.95 6.20 -11.13
CA PHE A 271 11.20 5.98 -11.84
C PHE A 271 11.12 6.54 -13.27
N LEU A 272 11.89 7.59 -13.57
CA LEU A 272 11.84 8.36 -14.82
C LEU A 272 12.39 7.63 -16.05
N GLY A 273 13.08 6.50 -15.87
CA GLY A 273 13.70 5.72 -16.94
C GLY A 273 12.90 4.49 -17.40
N TYR A 274 11.65 4.31 -16.95
CA TYR A 274 10.85 3.14 -17.33
C TYR A 274 10.53 3.21 -18.84
N PRO A 275 10.92 2.20 -19.66
CA PRO A 275 10.62 2.20 -21.08
C PRO A 275 9.11 2.04 -21.27
N CYS A 276 8.41 3.15 -21.49
CA CYS A 276 6.98 3.10 -21.76
C CYS A 276 6.76 2.47 -23.14
N ASN A 277 6.12 1.30 -23.19
CA ASN A 277 5.74 0.64 -24.45
C ASN A 277 4.57 1.36 -25.17
N SER A 278 4.15 2.54 -24.72
CA SER A 278 3.09 3.32 -25.35
C SER A 278 3.50 4.06 -26.63
N ASN A 279 4.73 3.86 -27.14
CA ASN A 279 5.13 4.38 -28.45
C ASN A 279 4.57 3.52 -29.59
N LYS A 280 3.25 3.58 -29.79
CA LYS A 280 2.72 3.51 -31.16
C LYS A 280 3.13 4.79 -31.86
N GLU A 281 4.18 4.66 -32.66
CA GLU A 281 4.74 5.64 -33.61
C GLU A 281 3.77 6.79 -33.99
N LEU A 282 3.97 7.96 -33.38
CA LEU A 282 3.70 9.23 -34.07
C LEU A 282 4.98 9.58 -34.85
N LYS A 283 5.13 8.96 -36.02
CA LYS A 283 6.03 9.50 -37.06
C LYS A 283 5.43 10.81 -37.53
N GLY A 284 5.85 11.90 -36.92
CA GLY A 284 5.57 13.28 -37.33
C GLY A 284 6.87 14.04 -37.50
N ASN A 285 7.39 13.99 -38.72
CA ASN A 285 8.24 15.00 -39.38
C ASN A 285 9.12 15.92 -38.53
N GLU A 286 10.42 15.61 -38.51
CA GLU A 286 11.51 16.58 -38.38
C GLU A 286 11.37 17.68 -39.44
N THR A 287 10.86 18.86 -39.05
CA THR A 287 11.22 20.18 -39.63
C THR A 287 10.44 21.28 -38.93
N ALA A 288 10.98 21.83 -37.84
CA ALA A 288 10.73 23.22 -37.40
C ALA A 288 11.65 23.55 -36.21
N MET A 289 12.95 23.59 -36.45
CA MET A 289 13.87 24.37 -35.64
C MET A 289 14.34 25.49 -36.56
N GLU A 290 13.83 26.71 -36.36
CA GLU A 290 14.50 27.99 -36.60
C GLU A 290 13.48 29.15 -36.51
N ASN A 291 13.87 30.18 -35.74
CA ASN A 291 13.36 31.54 -35.64
C ASN A 291 12.57 31.90 -34.38
N PHE A 292 13.29 32.23 -33.31
CA PHE A 292 13.08 33.50 -32.61
C PHE A 292 14.44 34.08 -32.24
N GLN A 293 14.82 35.14 -32.95
CA GLN A 293 15.98 35.97 -32.65
C GLN A 293 15.69 36.85 -31.42
N GLU A 294 16.70 36.99 -30.59
CA GLU A 294 16.83 37.99 -29.53
C GLU A 294 16.79 39.40 -30.12
N GLU A 295 16.01 40.30 -29.50
CA GLU A 295 16.34 41.73 -29.50
C GLU A 295 16.48 42.18 -28.05
N ASP A 296 17.73 42.44 -27.71
CA ASP A 296 18.23 43.16 -26.55
C ASP A 296 18.02 44.66 -26.81
N ASP A 297 17.40 45.39 -25.87
CA ASP A 297 17.77 46.79 -25.68
C ASP A 297 17.77 47.17 -24.19
N THR A 298 19.01 47.34 -23.76
CA THR A 298 19.54 48.12 -22.64
C THR A 298 18.66 49.30 -22.20
N THR A 299 18.51 49.69 -20.94
CA THR A 299 19.59 50.18 -20.07
C THR A 299 19.05 50.52 -18.67
N GLN A 300 19.90 50.23 -17.67
CA GLN A 300 20.17 51.01 -16.45
C GLN A 300 19.15 51.07 -15.29
N GLY A 301 19.49 50.33 -14.23
CA GLY A 301 20.12 50.96 -13.06
C GLY A 301 19.37 50.90 -11.71
N GLY A 302 20.04 50.36 -10.69
CA GLY A 302 19.78 50.63 -9.26
C GLY A 302 18.90 49.58 -8.56
N LEU A 303 19.40 48.54 -7.89
CA LEU A 303 20.19 48.49 -6.65
C LEU A 303 19.39 48.81 -5.36
N PHE A 304 19.23 47.77 -4.51
CA PHE A 304 18.91 47.73 -3.07
C PHE A 304 17.57 48.28 -2.52
N GLY A 305 16.93 47.49 -1.64
CA GLY A 305 16.21 48.04 -0.49
C GLY A 305 14.98 47.25 -0.01
N LEU A 306 15.17 46.47 1.06
CA LEU A 306 14.12 45.86 1.90
C LEU A 306 13.15 46.90 2.54
N PRO A 307 12.01 46.45 3.14
CA PRO A 307 10.76 47.22 3.35
C PRO A 307 10.81 48.02 4.68
N PRO A 308 9.80 48.84 5.12
CA PRO A 308 8.58 48.30 5.76
C PRO A 308 7.33 49.26 5.85
N THR A 309 6.31 48.78 6.56
CA THR A 309 5.26 49.51 7.34
C THR A 309 3.97 50.06 6.68
N ARG A 310 2.85 49.38 7.05
CA ARG A 310 1.53 49.94 7.41
C ARG A 310 1.67 51.09 8.44
N PRO A 311 0.71 52.03 8.65
CA PRO A 311 -0.72 51.69 8.90
C PRO A 311 -1.81 52.79 8.64
N LEU A 312 -3.09 52.38 8.82
CA LEU A 312 -4.27 53.13 9.37
C LEU A 312 -4.68 54.45 8.67
N SER A 313 -5.93 54.70 8.25
CA SER A 313 -7.20 54.68 9.00
C SER A 313 -8.31 55.22 8.05
N ARG A 314 -9.54 54.67 8.07
CA ARG A 314 -10.79 55.28 8.65
C ARG A 314 -11.16 56.62 7.96
N ALA A 315 -12.34 56.88 7.40
CA ALA A 315 -13.68 56.49 7.80
C ALA A 315 -14.72 56.93 6.74
N SER A 316 -15.84 56.21 6.68
CA SER A 316 -17.24 56.70 6.61
C SER A 316 -17.69 57.64 5.47
N SER A 317 -18.62 57.17 4.63
CA SER A 317 -20.09 57.45 4.69
C SER A 317 -20.46 58.49 3.63
N SER A 318 -21.54 58.43 2.85
CA SER A 318 -22.77 57.65 2.90
C SER A 318 -23.66 58.02 1.68
N ARG A 319 -24.51 57.07 1.23
CA ARG A 319 -25.88 57.25 0.68
C ARG A 319 -26.00 57.96 -0.69
N SER A 320 -26.89 57.58 -1.62
CA SER A 320 -28.11 56.75 -1.60
C SER A 320 -28.67 56.56 -3.03
N SER A 321 -29.49 55.50 -3.21
CA SER A 321 -30.60 55.29 -4.18
C SER A 321 -30.23 55.23 -5.68
N SER A 322 -30.75 54.34 -6.53
CA SER A 322 -32.13 53.83 -6.65
C SER A 322 -32.18 52.52 -7.48
N ALA A 323 -33.36 51.90 -7.50
CA ALA A 323 -33.68 50.55 -7.93
C ALA A 323 -33.89 50.32 -9.45
N SER A 324 -33.98 49.02 -9.76
CA SER A 324 -34.83 48.30 -10.73
C SER A 324 -34.36 48.03 -12.18
N THR A 325 -34.25 46.71 -12.42
CA THR A 325 -34.73 45.89 -13.56
C THR A 325 -34.03 45.99 -14.92
N THR A 326 -33.46 44.86 -15.35
CA THR A 326 -33.88 44.15 -16.58
C THR A 326 -33.48 42.67 -16.49
N ASP A 327 -34.49 41.81 -16.64
CA ASP A 327 -34.37 40.42 -17.12
C ASP A 327 -33.66 40.40 -18.48
N GLU A 328 -32.73 39.46 -18.69
CA GLU A 328 -32.54 38.86 -20.01
C GLU A 328 -32.42 37.34 -19.88
N SER A 329 -33.29 36.68 -20.63
CA SER A 329 -33.54 35.27 -20.76
C SER A 329 -32.48 34.54 -21.58
N GLU A 330 -31.91 33.46 -21.05
CA GLU A 330 -31.18 32.47 -21.84
C GLU A 330 -32.15 31.42 -22.40
N SER A 331 -32.28 31.40 -23.72
CA SER A 331 -32.86 30.30 -24.48
C SER A 331 -32.06 30.13 -25.77
N ASP A 332 -31.32 29.02 -25.88
CA ASP A 332 -31.33 28.23 -27.12
C ASP A 332 -30.89 26.78 -26.84
N ASP A 333 -31.84 25.87 -27.00
CA ASP A 333 -31.68 24.41 -26.94
C ASP A 333 -31.50 23.91 -28.37
N THR A 334 -30.42 23.19 -28.67
CA THR A 334 -30.40 22.21 -29.76
C THR A 334 -29.79 20.88 -29.28
N PRO A 335 -30.47 19.74 -29.49
CA PRO A 335 -30.11 18.48 -28.86
C PRO A 335 -29.02 17.80 -29.68
N THR A 336 -27.76 17.95 -29.27
CA THR A 336 -26.69 17.09 -29.77
C THR A 336 -26.62 15.87 -28.87
N THR A 337 -26.98 14.71 -29.41
CA THR A 337 -26.86 13.39 -28.80
C THR A 337 -25.43 13.16 -28.31
N THR A 338 -25.13 13.56 -27.07
CA THR A 338 -23.88 13.19 -26.41
C THR A 338 -24.03 11.75 -25.97
N THR A 339 -23.52 10.83 -26.79
CA THR A 339 -23.06 9.52 -26.33
C THR A 339 -22.30 9.75 -25.03
N GLN A 340 -22.81 9.19 -23.93
CA GLN A 340 -22.10 9.17 -22.67
C GLN A 340 -20.77 8.46 -22.92
N GLU A 341 -19.71 9.22 -23.10
CA GLU A 341 -18.34 8.74 -23.00
C GLU A 341 -18.20 8.28 -21.56
N VAL A 342 -18.31 6.97 -21.38
CA VAL A 342 -17.85 6.31 -20.17
C VAL A 342 -16.35 6.53 -20.19
N ASP A 343 -15.87 7.48 -19.38
CA ASP A 343 -14.46 7.72 -19.09
C ASP A 343 -13.89 6.42 -18.49
N ASN A 344 -13.57 5.47 -19.35
CA ASN A 344 -13.10 4.13 -19.03
C ASN A 344 -11.56 4.10 -19.07
N GLU A 345 -10.94 5.17 -18.57
CA GLU A 345 -9.49 5.24 -18.39
C GLU A 345 -9.16 4.90 -16.94
N GLU A 346 -8.14 4.07 -16.77
CA GLU A 346 -7.77 3.38 -15.53
C GLU A 346 -7.18 4.37 -14.51
N TYR A 347 -8.04 5.10 -13.80
CA TYR A 347 -7.64 5.90 -12.64
C TYR A 347 -7.40 4.99 -11.43
N ASP A 348 -6.23 5.11 -10.80
CA ASP A 348 -5.97 4.46 -9.52
C ASP A 348 -6.54 5.30 -8.39
N GLN A 349 -7.26 4.64 -7.48
CA GLN A 349 -7.85 5.26 -6.30
C GLN A 349 -7.71 4.25 -5.18
N THR A 350 -7.20 4.67 -4.03
CA THR A 350 -7.14 3.85 -2.81
C THR A 350 -7.81 4.62 -1.69
N ILE A 351 -8.74 3.98 -0.98
CA ILE A 351 -9.42 4.56 0.18
C ILE A 351 -9.11 3.68 1.38
N GLU A 352 -8.58 4.27 2.45
CA GLU A 352 -8.44 3.60 3.74
C GLU A 352 -9.34 4.27 4.79
N ILE A 353 -10.03 3.47 5.60
CA ILE A 353 -10.90 3.89 6.69
C ILE A 353 -10.40 3.18 7.95
N LEU A 354 -9.71 3.93 8.82
CA LEU A 354 -9.02 3.41 9.99
C LEU A 354 -9.76 3.85 11.25
N MET A 355 -10.15 2.90 12.07
CA MET A 355 -11.14 3.08 13.12
C MET A 355 -10.59 2.61 14.47
N THR A 356 -10.76 3.41 15.51
CA THR A 356 -10.40 3.07 16.90
C THR A 356 -11.54 3.43 17.84
N ASP A 357 -11.48 2.96 19.09
CA ASP A 357 -12.54 3.14 20.09
C ASP A 357 -13.89 2.59 19.58
N LEU A 358 -13.88 1.31 19.19
CA LEU A 358 -15.01 0.65 18.53
C LEU A 358 -16.10 0.31 19.54
N ASN A 359 -17.37 0.35 19.11
CA ASN A 359 -18.48 0.03 19.99
C ASN A 359 -18.40 -1.44 20.49
N PRO A 360 -18.30 -1.68 21.82
CA PRO A 360 -18.13 -3.04 22.35
C PRO A 360 -19.29 -3.98 21.99
N LYS A 361 -20.50 -3.45 21.76
CA LYS A 361 -21.66 -4.26 21.34
C LYS A 361 -21.53 -4.73 19.89
N ALA A 362 -21.00 -3.89 19.01
CA ALA A 362 -20.70 -4.25 17.63
C ALA A 362 -19.58 -5.29 17.59
N MET A 363 -18.54 -5.10 18.43
CA MET A 363 -17.36 -5.95 18.47
C MET A 363 -17.63 -7.39 18.88
N ARG A 364 -18.70 -7.67 19.65
CA ARG A 364 -19.08 -9.04 20.04
C ARG A 364 -19.26 -10.02 18.88
N LYS A 365 -19.59 -9.52 17.68
CA LYS A 365 -19.78 -10.34 16.48
C LYS A 365 -18.46 -10.94 15.97
N PHE A 366 -17.33 -10.32 16.32
CA PHE A 366 -15.98 -10.71 15.91
C PHE A 366 -15.25 -11.56 16.96
N TYR A 367 -15.99 -12.08 17.95
CA TYR A 367 -15.48 -13.07 18.91
C TYR A 367 -15.95 -14.47 18.49
N HIS A 368 -15.07 -15.45 18.64
CA HIS A 368 -15.42 -16.86 18.49
C HIS A 368 -16.09 -17.37 19.78
N HIS A 369 -17.35 -17.81 19.68
CA HIS A 369 -18.13 -18.33 20.81
C HIS A 369 -18.10 -19.87 20.81
N ALA A 370 -17.00 -20.45 21.29
CA ALA A 370 -16.82 -21.91 21.37
C ALA A 370 -17.92 -22.61 22.20
N ASP A 371 -18.43 -21.93 23.23
CA ASP A 371 -19.53 -22.40 24.09
C ASP A 371 -20.85 -22.60 23.33
N LYS A 372 -21.01 -21.94 22.17
CA LYS A 372 -22.19 -22.02 21.32
C LYS A 372 -21.98 -22.93 20.11
N ASN A 373 -20.91 -23.72 20.08
CA ASN A 373 -20.49 -24.50 18.91
C ASN A 373 -20.38 -23.65 17.64
N GLN A 374 -19.99 -22.38 17.77
CA GLN A 374 -19.70 -21.52 16.62
C GLN A 374 -18.41 -22.01 15.95
N PRO A 375 -18.34 -22.11 14.62
CA PRO A 375 -17.09 -22.44 13.94
C PRO A 375 -16.11 -21.26 13.98
N SER A 376 -14.81 -21.54 13.97
CA SER A 376 -13.72 -20.59 13.70
C SER A 376 -13.26 -20.69 12.24
N GLY A 377 -12.19 -19.98 11.88
CA GLY A 377 -11.62 -20.01 10.54
C GLY A 377 -12.57 -19.47 9.48
N SER A 378 -12.53 -20.02 8.27
CA SER A 378 -13.33 -19.51 7.15
C SER A 378 -14.84 -19.62 7.37
N GLU A 379 -15.32 -20.73 7.93
CA GLU A 379 -16.75 -20.92 8.23
C GLU A 379 -17.21 -19.94 9.32
N GLY A 380 -16.38 -19.70 10.34
CA GLY A 380 -16.61 -18.65 11.33
C GLY A 380 -16.66 -17.25 10.72
N GLY A 381 -15.75 -16.95 9.79
CA GLY A 381 -15.71 -15.69 9.06
C GLY A 381 -16.98 -15.44 8.25
N GLN A 382 -17.49 -16.46 7.55
CA GLN A 382 -18.76 -16.38 6.82
C GLN A 382 -19.95 -16.07 7.73
N LEU A 383 -19.96 -16.60 8.95
CA LEU A 383 -21.00 -16.28 9.93
C LEU A 383 -20.90 -14.82 10.38
N VAL A 384 -19.69 -14.30 10.60
CA VAL A 384 -19.47 -12.87 10.91
C VAL A 384 -20.01 -11.99 9.78
N ASP A 385 -19.74 -12.33 8.53
CA ASP A 385 -20.23 -11.60 7.36
C ASP A 385 -21.75 -11.55 7.31
N GLN A 386 -22.41 -12.68 7.56
CA GLN A 386 -23.87 -12.75 7.60
C GLN A 386 -24.46 -11.87 8.72
N GLN A 387 -23.77 -11.72 9.84
CA GLN A 387 -24.22 -10.91 10.99
C GLN A 387 -23.91 -9.42 10.87
N THR A 388 -22.91 -9.06 10.07
CA THR A 388 -22.39 -7.69 9.95
C THR A 388 -22.80 -7.02 8.65
N GLY A 389 -22.96 -7.79 7.58
CA GLY A 389 -23.22 -7.28 6.24
C GLY A 389 -21.94 -6.82 5.51
N LEU A 390 -20.74 -7.20 5.96
CA LEU A 390 -19.48 -6.78 5.33
C LEU A 390 -19.41 -7.14 3.84
N ALA A 391 -19.84 -8.35 3.47
CA ALA A 391 -19.95 -8.79 2.08
C ALA A 391 -20.89 -7.92 1.22
N THR A 392 -21.80 -7.16 1.85
CA THR A 392 -22.76 -6.29 1.14
C THR A 392 -22.23 -4.89 0.84
N LEU A 393 -21.03 -4.55 1.34
CA LEU A 393 -20.36 -3.30 1.00
C LEU A 393 -20.14 -3.21 -0.51
N PHE A 394 -19.68 -4.30 -1.14
CA PHE A 394 -19.62 -4.46 -2.59
C PHE A 394 -20.22 -5.82 -2.97
N PRO A 395 -21.53 -5.88 -3.28
CA PRO A 395 -22.25 -7.15 -3.50
C PRO A 395 -21.73 -8.01 -4.66
N GLU A 396 -20.97 -7.41 -5.58
CA GLU A 396 -20.38 -8.09 -6.74
C GLU A 396 -19.00 -8.70 -6.43
N ALA A 397 -18.45 -8.45 -5.24
CA ALA A 397 -17.16 -8.98 -4.84
C ALA A 397 -17.30 -10.39 -4.26
N GLU A 398 -16.32 -11.23 -4.56
CA GLU A 398 -16.06 -12.46 -3.83
C GLU A 398 -15.28 -12.14 -2.57
N ILE A 399 -15.84 -12.43 -1.39
CA ILE A 399 -15.16 -12.25 -0.11
C ILE A 399 -14.63 -13.58 0.41
N ASP A 400 -13.44 -13.52 0.99
CA ASP A 400 -12.73 -14.62 1.66
C ASP A 400 -12.49 -14.25 3.12
N PRO A 401 -13.46 -14.55 4.02
CA PRO A 401 -13.40 -14.16 5.41
C PRO A 401 -12.76 -15.22 6.30
N PHE A 402 -12.16 -14.79 7.41
CA PHE A 402 -11.56 -15.67 8.40
C PHE A 402 -11.79 -15.13 9.83
N LEU A 403 -12.32 -15.98 10.73
CA LEU A 403 -12.51 -15.68 12.15
C LEU A 403 -11.43 -16.34 13.01
N PHE A 404 -10.67 -15.54 13.75
CA PHE A 404 -9.61 -15.99 14.63
C PHE A 404 -10.14 -16.43 16.00
N THR A 405 -9.33 -17.22 16.71
CA THR A 405 -9.63 -17.69 18.08
C THR A 405 -8.65 -17.07 19.07
N PRO A 406 -9.12 -16.50 20.18
CA PRO A 406 -10.52 -16.43 20.63
C PRO A 406 -11.36 -15.34 19.95
N CYS A 407 -10.74 -14.40 19.24
CA CYS A 407 -11.41 -13.33 18.53
C CYS A 407 -10.49 -12.74 17.46
N GLY A 408 -11.05 -11.84 16.65
CA GLY A 408 -10.36 -11.21 15.53
C GLY A 408 -10.91 -11.68 14.20
N TYR A 409 -10.87 -10.82 13.18
CA TYR A 409 -11.39 -11.13 11.87
C TYR A 409 -10.52 -10.49 10.79
N SER A 410 -10.32 -11.22 9.69
CA SER A 410 -9.67 -10.73 8.49
C SER A 410 -10.45 -11.18 7.27
N ALA A 411 -10.56 -10.33 6.25
CA ALA A 411 -11.14 -10.74 4.98
C ALA A 411 -10.54 -9.98 3.80
N ASN A 412 -10.26 -10.73 2.74
CA ASN A 412 -9.97 -10.16 1.43
C ASN A 412 -11.17 -10.31 0.53
N ALA A 413 -11.36 -9.38 -0.39
CA ALA A 413 -12.40 -9.51 -1.40
C ALA A 413 -11.92 -9.01 -2.76
N LEU A 414 -12.31 -9.73 -3.82
CA LEU A 414 -11.99 -9.41 -5.20
C LEU A 414 -13.28 -9.17 -5.99
N LEU A 415 -13.34 -8.08 -6.74
CA LEU A 415 -14.48 -7.80 -7.62
C LEU A 415 -14.50 -8.81 -8.76
N LYS A 416 -15.65 -9.49 -8.96
CA LYS A 416 -15.78 -10.44 -10.06
C LYS A 416 -15.77 -9.70 -11.40
N GLN A 417 -15.15 -10.30 -12.42
CA GLN A 417 -15.25 -9.78 -13.77
C GLN A 417 -16.72 -9.74 -14.20
N SER A 418 -17.26 -8.56 -14.53
CA SER A 418 -18.60 -8.51 -15.07
C SER A 418 -18.65 -9.29 -16.39
N SER A 419 -19.75 -9.96 -16.70
CA SER A 419 -19.95 -10.69 -17.97
C SER A 419 -19.96 -9.80 -19.23
N THR A 420 -19.58 -8.52 -19.11
CA THR A 420 -19.43 -7.60 -20.22
C THR A 420 -17.95 -7.53 -20.61
N ALA A 421 -17.67 -7.60 -21.92
CA ALA A 421 -16.33 -7.75 -22.49
C ALA A 421 -15.34 -6.57 -22.23
N SER A 422 -15.65 -5.67 -21.29
CA SER A 422 -14.91 -4.43 -21.03
C SER A 422 -13.87 -4.53 -19.91
N GLY A 423 -13.55 -5.71 -19.37
CA GLY A 423 -12.57 -5.85 -18.28
C GLY A 423 -12.96 -5.13 -16.98
N ALA A 424 -14.24 -4.74 -16.84
CA ALA A 424 -14.73 -4.03 -15.67
C ALA A 424 -14.59 -4.92 -14.42
N GLY A 425 -13.76 -4.48 -13.48
CA GLY A 425 -13.48 -5.14 -12.20
C GLY A 425 -12.09 -5.76 -12.06
N ALA A 426 -11.28 -5.78 -13.13
CA ALA A 426 -9.93 -6.33 -13.07
C ALA A 426 -9.07 -5.61 -12.01
N GLY A 427 -8.48 -6.39 -11.10
CA GLY A 427 -7.56 -5.89 -10.08
C GLY A 427 -8.22 -5.02 -9.02
N LYS A 428 -9.55 -5.10 -8.87
CA LYS A 428 -10.29 -4.34 -7.86
C LYS A 428 -10.54 -5.20 -6.63
N TYR A 429 -10.21 -4.67 -5.46
CA TYR A 429 -10.26 -5.39 -4.19
C TYR A 429 -10.76 -4.51 -3.04
N PHE A 430 -11.16 -5.15 -1.96
CA PHE A 430 -11.16 -4.54 -0.63
C PHE A 430 -10.63 -5.53 0.41
N THR A 431 -10.12 -5.01 1.53
CA THR A 431 -9.69 -5.82 2.68
C THR A 431 -10.19 -5.22 3.98
N ILE A 432 -10.46 -6.07 4.97
CA ILE A 432 -10.96 -5.70 6.30
C ILE A 432 -10.15 -6.44 7.37
N HIS A 433 -9.72 -5.72 8.40
CA HIS A 433 -9.05 -6.31 9.56
C HIS A 433 -9.67 -5.77 10.85
N VAL A 434 -9.90 -6.63 11.84
CA VAL A 434 -10.59 -6.29 13.08
C VAL A 434 -9.88 -6.90 14.29
N THR A 435 -9.49 -6.02 15.21
CA THR A 435 -9.05 -6.33 16.58
C THR A 435 -10.17 -5.89 17.53
N PRO A 436 -11.02 -6.80 18.02
CA PRO A 436 -12.24 -6.44 18.75
C PRO A 436 -12.07 -6.23 20.26
N GLU A 437 -10.87 -6.40 20.81
CA GLU A 437 -10.56 -6.23 22.23
C GLU A 437 -10.80 -4.79 22.70
N PRO A 438 -11.60 -4.55 23.76
CA PRO A 438 -11.96 -3.18 24.16
C PRO A 438 -10.78 -2.25 24.49
N VAL A 439 -9.68 -2.82 24.98
CA VAL A 439 -8.49 -2.05 25.41
C VAL A 439 -7.64 -1.54 24.25
N CYS A 440 -7.75 -2.16 23.08
CA CYS A 440 -6.99 -1.82 21.88
C CYS A 440 -7.83 -1.92 20.60
N SER A 441 -9.14 -1.69 20.71
CA SER A 441 -10.08 -2.00 19.64
C SER A 441 -9.74 -1.21 18.39
N TYR A 442 -9.58 -1.92 17.27
CA TYR A 442 -9.17 -1.35 16.00
C TYR A 442 -9.87 -2.08 14.84
N ALA A 443 -10.24 -1.34 13.81
CA ALA A 443 -10.66 -1.93 12.55
C ALA A 443 -10.16 -1.08 11.39
N SER A 444 -9.78 -1.73 10.30
CA SER A 444 -9.45 -1.08 9.04
C SER A 444 -10.32 -1.62 7.91
N PHE A 445 -10.63 -0.74 6.97
CA PHE A 445 -11.21 -1.07 5.69
C PHE A 445 -10.38 -0.37 4.62
N GLU A 446 -9.92 -1.09 3.61
CA GLU A 446 -9.17 -0.55 2.49
C GLU A 446 -9.74 -1.05 1.17
N THR A 447 -9.81 -0.20 0.15
CA THR A 447 -10.27 -0.61 -1.18
C THR A 447 -9.66 0.23 -2.28
N ASN A 448 -9.48 -0.38 -3.45
CA ASN A 448 -9.25 0.33 -4.71
C ASN A 448 -10.43 0.26 -5.69
N ILE A 449 -11.59 -0.25 -5.25
CA ILE A 449 -12.81 -0.25 -6.04
C ILE A 449 -13.24 1.21 -6.23
N PRO A 450 -13.38 1.70 -7.48
CA PRO A 450 -13.65 3.12 -7.71
C PRO A 450 -14.99 3.55 -7.10
N VAL A 451 -14.94 4.62 -6.30
CA VAL A 451 -16.12 5.27 -5.73
C VAL A 451 -16.07 6.77 -6.03
N ARG A 452 -17.21 7.35 -6.44
CA ARG A 452 -17.23 8.78 -6.83
C ARG A 452 -16.90 9.66 -5.63
N LEU A 453 -15.96 10.59 -5.81
CA LEU A 453 -15.58 11.58 -4.79
C LEU A 453 -16.74 12.52 -4.40
N SER A 454 -17.67 12.83 -5.32
CA SER A 454 -18.79 13.73 -5.05
C SER A 454 -20.11 13.20 -5.59
N SER A 455 -21.21 13.45 -4.87
CA SER A 455 -22.57 13.23 -5.37
C SER A 455 -22.86 14.15 -6.57
N SER A 456 -23.42 13.61 -7.66
CA SER A 456 -24.14 14.44 -8.62
C SER A 456 -25.44 14.95 -7.96
N LYS A 457 -25.98 16.09 -8.42
CA LYS A 457 -27.25 16.66 -7.92
C LYS A 457 -28.47 15.77 -8.16
N THR A 458 -28.32 14.62 -8.81
CA THR A 458 -29.40 13.69 -9.14
C THR A 458 -29.20 12.37 -8.40
N PRO A 459 -29.89 12.15 -7.25
CA PRO A 459 -29.94 10.83 -6.67
C PRO A 459 -30.67 9.90 -7.66
N ARG A 460 -29.92 8.99 -8.31
CA ARG A 460 -30.56 7.86 -8.98
C ARG A 460 -31.11 6.97 -7.87
N ARG A 461 -32.43 6.91 -7.72
CA ARG A 461 -33.08 5.92 -6.87
C ARG A 461 -32.70 4.54 -7.40
N SER A 462 -31.77 3.86 -6.74
CA SER A 462 -31.50 2.45 -7.01
C SER A 462 -32.76 1.63 -6.69
N ALA A 463 -33.07 0.70 -7.59
CA ALA A 463 -34.15 -0.26 -7.43
C ALA A 463 -33.85 -1.17 -6.22
N LYS A 464 -34.91 -1.69 -5.58
CA LYS A 464 -34.85 -2.54 -4.38
C LYS A 464 -33.80 -3.66 -4.51
N GLY A 465 -32.65 -3.46 -3.86
CA GLY A 465 -31.51 -4.36 -3.71
C GLY A 465 -30.39 -3.58 -3.00
N ALA A 466 -29.51 -4.24 -2.24
CA ALA A 466 -28.35 -3.59 -1.65
C ALA A 466 -27.37 -3.22 -2.78
N ALA A 467 -27.47 -2.02 -3.35
CA ALA A 467 -26.56 -1.57 -4.40
C ALA A 467 -25.18 -1.21 -3.82
N ALA A 468 -24.10 -1.35 -4.60
CA ALA A 468 -22.77 -0.86 -4.22
C ALA A 468 -22.81 0.66 -3.90
N PRO A 469 -21.92 1.16 -3.01
CA PRO A 469 -21.87 2.57 -2.66
C PRO A 469 -21.53 3.42 -3.88
N GLU A 470 -22.31 4.48 -4.09
CA GLU A 470 -22.12 5.35 -5.25
C GLU A 470 -21.13 6.48 -4.99
N THR A 471 -20.94 6.85 -3.71
CA THR A 471 -20.08 7.96 -3.30
C THR A 471 -19.20 7.59 -2.11
N VAL A 472 -18.05 8.25 -1.99
CA VAL A 472 -17.10 8.04 -0.88
C VAL A 472 -17.79 8.23 0.47
N GLN A 473 -18.67 9.23 0.60
CA GLN A 473 -19.41 9.47 1.84
C GLN A 473 -20.36 8.32 2.18
N GLU A 474 -21.01 7.74 1.17
CA GLU A 474 -21.89 6.58 1.37
C GLU A 474 -21.09 5.34 1.79
N LEU A 475 -19.94 5.09 1.14
CA LEU A 475 -19.04 4.00 1.54
C LEU A 475 -18.60 4.18 3.00
N ILE A 476 -18.09 5.36 3.35
CA ILE A 476 -17.66 5.66 4.73
C ILE A 476 -18.82 5.43 5.70
N GLN A 477 -20.02 5.94 5.39
CA GLN A 477 -21.18 5.79 6.27
C GLN A 477 -21.53 4.31 6.50
N ARG A 478 -21.57 3.50 5.44
CA ARG A 478 -21.87 2.06 5.54
C ARG A 478 -20.83 1.32 6.39
N VAL A 479 -19.55 1.66 6.24
CA VAL A 479 -18.47 1.06 7.06
C VAL A 479 -18.61 1.48 8.52
N VAL A 480 -18.77 2.77 8.83
CA VAL A 480 -18.89 3.23 10.23
C VAL A 480 -20.17 2.77 10.91
N ASP A 481 -21.25 2.49 10.17
CA ASP A 481 -22.48 1.91 10.74
C ASP A 481 -22.28 0.48 11.27
N ILE A 482 -21.32 -0.26 10.72
CA ILE A 482 -20.96 -1.62 11.16
C ILE A 482 -20.15 -1.56 12.45
N PHE A 483 -19.11 -0.74 12.48
CA PHE A 483 -18.10 -0.72 13.56
C PHE A 483 -18.40 0.27 14.68
N GLN A 484 -19.14 1.34 14.36
CA GLN A 484 -19.51 2.44 15.26
C GLN A 484 -18.30 3.00 16.05
N PRO A 485 -17.28 3.55 15.37
CA PRO A 485 -16.06 4.00 16.02
C PRO A 485 -16.20 5.35 16.73
N GLY A 486 -15.49 5.52 17.85
CA GLY A 486 -15.31 6.79 18.53
C GLY A 486 -14.31 7.72 17.84
N ASN A 487 -13.30 7.14 17.15
CA ASN A 487 -12.27 7.87 16.42
C ASN A 487 -12.06 7.26 15.02
N LEU A 488 -12.05 8.13 14.01
CA LEU A 488 -12.06 7.77 12.61
C LEU A 488 -11.01 8.57 11.83
N THR A 489 -10.16 7.86 11.09
CA THR A 489 -9.21 8.42 10.12
C THR A 489 -9.56 7.90 8.73
N VAL A 490 -9.56 8.77 7.73
CA VAL A 490 -9.80 8.41 6.33
C VAL A 490 -8.68 8.98 5.46
N THR A 491 -8.04 8.14 4.66
CA THR A 491 -7.10 8.54 3.60
C THR A 491 -7.71 8.20 2.25
N ILE A 492 -7.54 9.07 1.26
CA ILE A 492 -7.94 8.81 -0.12
C ILE A 492 -6.81 9.25 -1.03
N PHE A 493 -6.25 8.30 -1.76
CA PHE A 493 -5.34 8.52 -2.88
C PHE A 493 -6.13 8.54 -4.18
N THR A 494 -5.79 9.47 -5.07
CA THR A 494 -6.26 9.45 -6.46
C THR A 494 -5.12 9.79 -7.40
N SER A 495 -4.87 8.92 -8.39
CA SER A 495 -3.87 9.17 -9.42
C SER A 495 -4.23 10.39 -10.24
N THR A 496 -3.23 11.23 -10.52
CA THR A 496 -3.34 12.37 -11.41
C THR A 496 -2.84 11.99 -12.80
N LYS A 497 -3.65 12.24 -13.84
CA LYS A 497 -3.21 11.97 -15.22
C LYS A 497 -1.96 12.79 -15.54
N PRO A 498 -0.93 12.21 -16.17
CA PRO A 498 0.27 12.95 -16.58
C PRO A 498 -0.04 14.15 -17.50
N SER A 499 -1.10 14.04 -18.30
CA SER A 499 -1.59 15.09 -19.21
C SER A 499 -2.67 15.99 -18.60
N ALA A 500 -2.97 15.86 -17.30
CA ALA A 500 -4.00 16.67 -16.65
C ALA A 500 -3.61 18.15 -16.65
N SER A 501 -4.49 19.00 -17.18
CA SER A 501 -4.38 20.44 -17.01
C SER A 501 -4.50 20.83 -15.53
N GLN A 502 -3.89 21.95 -15.15
CA GLN A 502 -4.01 22.52 -13.81
C GLN A 502 -5.47 22.63 -13.34
N HIS A 503 -6.39 23.02 -14.24
CA HIS A 503 -7.81 23.10 -13.95
C HIS A 503 -8.43 21.73 -13.61
N GLN A 504 -8.02 20.65 -14.28
CA GLN A 504 -8.50 19.30 -13.98
C GLN A 504 -8.00 18.82 -12.61
N ILE A 505 -6.73 19.11 -12.27
CA ILE A 505 -6.13 18.81 -10.97
C ILE A 505 -6.89 19.53 -9.86
N GLU A 506 -7.09 20.85 -9.98
CA GLU A 506 -7.83 21.65 -8.99
C GLU A 506 -9.28 21.16 -8.83
N LYS A 507 -9.93 20.74 -9.93
CA LYS A 507 -11.27 20.16 -9.90
C LYS A 507 -11.31 18.82 -9.16
N GLN A 508 -10.30 17.97 -9.33
CA GLN A 508 -10.16 16.72 -8.58
C GLN A 508 -9.96 17.00 -7.09
N GLN A 509 -9.00 17.85 -6.75
CA GLN A 509 -8.71 18.28 -5.38
C GLN A 509 -9.95 18.88 -4.68
N PHE A 510 -10.74 19.70 -5.40
CA PHE A 510 -11.99 20.23 -4.88
C PHE A 510 -13.02 19.13 -4.57
N LYS A 511 -13.15 18.12 -5.45
CA LYS A 511 -14.03 16.96 -5.20
C LYS A 511 -13.55 16.15 -4.00
N MET A 512 -12.25 15.93 -3.84
CA MET A 512 -11.66 15.25 -2.67
C MET A 512 -11.99 16.01 -1.38
N LEU A 513 -11.76 17.32 -1.34
CA LEU A 513 -12.11 18.17 -0.20
C LEU A 513 -13.61 18.10 0.12
N HIS A 514 -14.47 18.07 -0.89
CA HIS A 514 -15.90 17.92 -0.71
C HIS A 514 -16.29 16.55 -0.15
N SER A 515 -15.64 15.47 -0.61
CA SER A 515 -15.89 14.10 -0.15
C SER A 515 -15.73 13.96 1.37
N LEU A 516 -14.72 14.61 1.95
CA LEU A 516 -14.42 14.61 3.38
C LEU A 516 -14.90 15.91 4.09
N ARG A 517 -15.96 16.55 3.57
CA ARG A 517 -16.48 17.80 4.14
C ARG A 517 -17.22 17.59 5.46
N SER A 518 -18.08 16.59 5.53
CA SER A 518 -18.94 16.34 6.69
C SER A 518 -19.35 14.89 6.70
N LEU A 519 -19.27 14.26 7.86
CA LEU A 519 -19.73 12.89 8.09
C LEU A 519 -20.80 12.92 9.19
N PRO A 520 -22.01 12.38 8.96
CA PRO A 520 -23.05 12.31 9.97
C PRO A 520 -22.59 11.60 11.25
N GLY A 521 -22.90 12.16 12.41
CA GLY A 521 -22.49 11.59 13.72
C GLY A 521 -21.03 11.87 14.12
N PHE A 522 -20.29 12.61 13.29
CA PHE A 522 -18.88 12.87 13.52
C PHE A 522 -18.54 14.37 13.45
N ARG A 523 -17.67 14.81 14.36
CA ARG A 523 -17.02 16.12 14.31
C ARG A 523 -15.65 15.95 13.67
N ARG A 524 -15.47 16.58 12.51
CA ARG A 524 -14.15 16.65 11.87
C ARG A 524 -13.21 17.53 12.70
N THR A 525 -12.00 17.02 12.92
CA THR A 525 -10.94 17.74 13.65
C THR A 525 -9.82 18.18 12.74
N ASP A 526 -9.52 17.42 11.68
CA ASP A 526 -8.49 17.76 10.68
C ASP A 526 -8.95 17.35 9.28
N ARG A 527 -8.51 18.11 8.26
CA ARG A 527 -8.66 17.79 6.84
C ARG A 527 -7.50 18.39 6.08
N ILE A 528 -6.63 17.55 5.53
CA ILE A 528 -5.37 17.97 4.91
C ILE A 528 -5.30 17.34 3.53
N LEU A 529 -4.94 18.13 2.52
CA LEU A 529 -4.74 17.68 1.15
C LEU A 529 -3.27 17.90 0.78
N TYR A 530 -2.64 16.87 0.24
CA TYR A 530 -1.30 16.92 -0.33
C TYR A 530 -1.37 16.61 -1.83
N GLY A 531 -0.69 17.42 -2.63
CA GLY A 531 -0.32 17.05 -3.99
C GLY A 531 1.04 16.38 -3.96
N LEU A 532 1.10 15.14 -4.44
CA LEU A 532 2.31 14.34 -4.61
C LEU A 532 2.55 14.14 -6.11
N ASP A 533 3.76 13.70 -6.48
CA ASP A 533 4.05 13.42 -7.88
C ASP A 533 3.12 12.34 -8.43
N GLY A 534 2.26 12.66 -9.40
CA GLY A 534 1.27 11.75 -9.97
C GLY A 534 0.10 11.33 -9.06
N TYR A 535 -0.04 11.87 -7.83
CA TYR A 535 -1.18 11.56 -6.94
C TYR A 535 -1.63 12.77 -6.13
N ASP A 536 -2.93 12.89 -5.90
CA ASP A 536 -3.46 13.69 -4.81
C ASP A 536 -3.83 12.78 -3.63
N VAL A 537 -3.57 13.24 -2.41
CA VAL A 537 -3.92 12.53 -1.17
C VAL A 537 -4.68 13.44 -0.23
N ILE A 538 -5.86 13.02 0.21
CA ILE A 538 -6.59 13.71 1.27
C ILE A 538 -6.67 12.85 2.53
N TYR A 539 -6.32 13.47 3.66
CA TYR A 539 -6.48 12.94 5.01
C TYR A 539 -7.63 13.66 5.70
N GLY A 540 -8.52 12.90 6.35
CA GLY A 540 -9.56 13.43 7.23
C GLY A 540 -9.56 12.70 8.57
N HIS A 541 -9.63 13.44 9.67
CA HIS A 541 -9.74 12.88 11.01
C HIS A 541 -10.98 13.39 11.74
N TYR A 542 -11.68 12.49 12.41
CA TYR A 542 -13.00 12.73 12.98
C TYR A 542 -13.16 12.04 14.34
N LEU A 543 -13.96 12.66 15.20
CA LEU A 543 -14.38 12.10 16.49
C LEU A 543 -15.90 11.99 16.52
N ALA A 544 -16.44 10.91 17.08
CA ALA A 544 -17.88 10.74 17.27
C ALA A 544 -18.47 11.85 18.17
N VAL A 545 -19.75 12.19 17.95
CA VAL A 545 -20.48 13.27 18.66
C VAL A 545 -21.64 12.73 19.48
#